data_AF-A0A955SQF0-F1
#
_entry.id   AF-A0A955SQF0-F1
#
_cell.length_a   1.000
_cell.length_b   1.000
_cell.length_c   1.000
_cell.angle_alpha   90.00
_cell.angle_beta   90.00
_cell.angle_gamma   90.00
#
_symmetry.space_group_name_H-M   'P 1'
#
loop_
_entity.id
_entity.type
_entity.pdbx_description
1 polymer ?
#
loop_
_entity_poly.entity_id
_entity_poly.type
_entity_poly.pdbx_seq_one_letter_code
_entity_poly.pdbx_strand_id
1 'polypeptide(L)'
;SQELFTGVTSDRYARFWKTIQEKAAKRNPHGVVSGSFIYENEFPAPITGIQLNKNIYAEFVQWQDPHLRWFPMPDEAFQWIKDQWIGWRETGMRMGYRPNYLHDGYVMPHFDTRQSGEFFKFAYDHGMEGARFDSLTGQWATQGLRLYLHLRLMCKPELSVDEIREEYFSAFGPAAETMEEYFDYWEDYAFDNRMRFIKLYWDVGWRYREYIKQAHIAFPPECFEPAEALLKKAMAEAGASPESEFGYRVWFIRTGLEHAKLAVKLAAIYDGNEEIPEDRAEEAKAALQELVKFRKEHENSYFSDLLHVTSFWERPRLDLDRLMED
;
A
#
# COMPACT_ATOMS: atom_id res chain seq x y z
N SER A 1 9.55 -15.82 -22.91
CA SER A 1 10.45 -14.74 -23.32
C SER A 1 11.04 -14.10 -22.06
N GLN A 2 12.14 -14.66 -21.57
CA GLN A 2 12.80 -14.21 -20.35
C GLN A 2 14.00 -13.35 -20.76
N GLU A 3 13.80 -12.03 -20.70
CA GLU A 3 14.77 -10.93 -20.68
C GLU A 3 13.98 -9.65 -21.05
N LEU A 4 13.24 -9.07 -20.11
CA LEU A 4 12.47 -7.84 -20.39
C LEU A 4 13.08 -6.56 -19.79
N PHE A 5 14.24 -6.66 -19.13
CA PHE A 5 14.89 -5.48 -18.55
C PHE A 5 16.37 -5.41 -18.96
N THR A 6 16.59 -5.00 -20.21
CA THR A 6 17.90 -4.70 -20.78
C THR A 6 18.43 -3.35 -20.26
N GLY A 7 19.12 -3.39 -19.12
CA GLY A 7 19.98 -2.31 -18.61
C GLY A 7 19.28 -1.04 -18.11
N VAL A 8 20.02 -0.26 -17.32
CA VAL A 8 19.58 1.06 -16.82
C VAL A 8 19.50 2.06 -17.98
N THR A 9 18.35 2.71 -18.17
CA THR A 9 18.08 3.62 -19.30
C THR A 9 17.95 5.09 -18.91
N SER A 10 18.14 5.44 -17.64
CA SER A 10 17.93 6.80 -17.12
C SER A 10 18.71 7.88 -17.86
N ASP A 11 20.00 7.69 -18.14
CA ASP A 11 20.81 8.63 -18.92
C ASP A 11 20.28 8.86 -20.35
N ARG A 12 19.75 7.81 -20.99
CA ARG A 12 19.16 7.89 -22.33
C ARG A 12 17.87 8.72 -22.29
N TYR A 13 17.02 8.51 -21.29
CA TYR A 13 15.76 9.23 -21.16
C TYR A 13 15.97 10.69 -20.72
N ALA A 14 16.87 10.95 -19.78
CA ALA A 14 17.26 12.30 -19.40
C ALA A 14 17.76 13.09 -20.62
N ARG A 15 18.62 12.49 -21.46
CA ARG A 15 19.09 13.11 -22.72
C ARG A 15 17.95 13.35 -23.71
N PHE A 16 17.03 12.40 -23.83
CA PHE A 16 15.85 12.54 -24.67
C PHE A 16 14.98 13.72 -24.22
N TRP A 17 14.58 13.77 -22.95
CA TRP A 17 13.77 14.85 -22.39
C TRP A 17 14.43 16.21 -22.57
N LYS A 18 15.73 16.31 -22.28
CA LYS A 18 16.51 17.54 -22.50
C LYS A 18 16.46 17.98 -23.96
N THR A 19 16.72 17.07 -24.89
CA THR A 19 16.70 17.38 -26.33
C THR A 19 15.34 17.86 -26.80
N ILE A 20 14.25 17.23 -26.31
CA ILE A 20 12.88 17.64 -26.64
C ILE A 20 12.59 19.03 -26.05
N GLN A 21 12.96 19.27 -24.79
CA GLN A 21 12.72 20.55 -24.12
C GLN A 21 13.48 21.69 -24.82
N GLU A 22 14.75 21.50 -25.18
CA GLU A 22 15.54 22.49 -25.92
C GLU A 22 14.95 22.80 -27.30
N LYS A 23 14.42 21.78 -27.99
CA LYS A 23 13.72 21.98 -29.27
C LYS A 23 12.40 22.72 -29.10
N ALA A 24 11.63 22.41 -28.05
CA ALA A 24 10.38 23.09 -27.73
C ALA A 24 10.63 24.56 -27.35
N ALA A 25 11.67 24.84 -26.56
CA ALA A 25 12.06 26.17 -26.10
C ALA A 25 12.35 27.15 -27.24
N LYS A 26 12.88 26.66 -28.38
CA LYS A 26 13.11 27.47 -29.59
C LYS A 26 11.82 28.03 -30.20
N ARG A 27 10.67 27.40 -29.93
CA ARG A 27 9.35 27.82 -30.43
C ARG A 27 8.53 28.51 -29.36
N ASN A 28 8.61 28.01 -28.13
CA ASN A 28 7.95 28.58 -26.97
C ASN A 28 8.90 28.50 -25.76
N PRO A 29 9.46 29.62 -25.27
CA PRO A 29 10.41 29.61 -24.16
C PRO A 29 9.80 29.11 -22.83
N HIS A 30 8.47 29.04 -22.74
CA HIS A 30 7.74 28.48 -21.59
C HIS A 30 7.32 27.01 -21.79
N GLY A 31 7.81 26.35 -22.85
CA GLY A 31 7.49 24.96 -23.13
C GLY A 31 8.03 24.02 -22.05
N VAL A 32 7.13 23.24 -21.44
CA VAL A 32 7.44 22.21 -20.44
C VAL A 32 7.37 20.83 -21.09
N VAL A 33 8.31 19.95 -20.72
CA VAL A 33 8.30 18.54 -21.07
C VAL A 33 7.97 17.72 -19.83
N SER A 34 6.96 16.85 -19.94
CA SER A 34 6.75 15.81 -18.95
C SER A 34 7.52 14.55 -19.37
N GLY A 35 8.40 14.06 -18.49
CA GLY A 35 9.00 12.72 -18.61
C GLY A 35 8.03 11.59 -18.24
N SER A 36 6.80 11.94 -17.81
CA SER A 36 5.79 11.05 -17.24
C SER A 36 6.26 10.36 -15.96
N PHE A 37 7.01 9.25 -16.07
CA PHE A 37 7.36 8.42 -14.92
C PHE A 37 8.84 8.04 -14.92
N ILE A 38 9.52 8.27 -13.81
CA ILE A 38 10.80 7.65 -13.46
C ILE A 38 10.45 6.28 -12.87
N TYR A 39 10.50 5.24 -13.70
CA TYR A 39 9.89 3.92 -13.46
C TYR A 39 10.72 2.79 -14.09
N GLU A 40 10.74 1.61 -13.46
CA GLU A 40 11.42 0.40 -13.97
C GLU A 40 12.88 0.67 -14.39
N ASN A 41 13.21 0.50 -15.67
CA ASN A 41 14.58 0.68 -16.19
C ASN A 41 15.10 2.12 -16.11
N GLU A 42 14.19 3.10 -16.03
CA GLU A 42 14.51 4.51 -15.89
C GLU A 42 14.63 4.91 -14.42
N PHE A 43 14.34 4.02 -13.46
CA PHE A 43 14.29 4.37 -12.05
C PHE A 43 15.62 4.86 -11.46
N PRO A 44 16.77 4.18 -11.68
CA PRO A 44 18.05 4.64 -11.12
C PRO A 44 18.43 6.02 -11.64
N ALA A 45 19.00 6.87 -10.79
CA ALA A 45 19.42 8.21 -11.20
C ALA A 45 20.47 8.17 -12.35
N PRO A 46 20.49 9.15 -13.26
CA PRO A 46 21.49 9.24 -14.32
C PRO A 46 22.91 9.37 -13.76
N ILE A 47 23.89 8.68 -14.36
CA ILE A 47 25.28 8.67 -13.87
C ILE A 47 26.24 9.49 -14.73
N THR A 48 25.80 10.02 -15.88
CA THR A 48 26.67 10.80 -16.79
C THR A 48 26.85 12.26 -16.37
N GLY A 49 26.30 12.67 -15.22
CA GLY A 49 26.32 14.07 -14.76
C GLY A 49 25.43 15.01 -15.59
N ILE A 50 24.45 14.46 -16.32
CA ILE A 50 23.55 15.25 -17.16
C ILE A 50 22.78 16.29 -16.33
N GLN A 51 22.81 17.53 -16.82
CA GLN A 51 22.03 18.63 -16.25
C GLN A 51 20.78 18.87 -17.09
N LEU A 52 19.63 18.70 -16.46
CA LEU A 52 18.30 19.06 -16.90
C LEU A 52 17.96 20.49 -16.43
N ASN A 53 16.70 20.89 -16.52
CA ASN A 53 16.24 22.19 -16.05
C ASN A 53 14.79 22.13 -15.57
N LYS A 54 14.32 23.23 -14.96
CA LYS A 54 12.99 23.35 -14.36
C LYS A 54 11.81 23.30 -15.36
N ASN A 55 12.06 23.26 -16.66
CA ASN A 55 11.02 23.02 -17.66
C ASN A 55 10.85 21.53 -17.99
N ILE A 56 11.48 20.64 -17.21
CA ILE A 56 11.28 19.20 -17.27
C ILE A 56 10.71 18.75 -15.93
N TYR A 57 9.60 18.01 -15.98
CA TYR A 57 8.93 17.44 -14.82
C TYR A 57 8.75 15.93 -15.02
N ALA A 58 8.96 15.12 -13.98
CA ALA A 58 8.53 13.72 -13.98
C ALA A 58 8.12 13.26 -12.58
N GLU A 59 7.37 12.17 -12.54
CA GLU A 59 6.91 11.58 -11.29
C GLU A 59 7.81 10.40 -10.91
N PHE A 60 8.34 10.41 -9.69
CA PHE A 60 9.17 9.34 -9.13
C PHE A 60 8.27 8.17 -8.71
N VAL A 61 8.39 7.06 -9.45
CA VAL A 61 7.56 5.88 -9.25
C VAL A 61 8.43 4.74 -8.75
N GLN A 62 8.43 4.59 -7.43
CA GLN A 62 9.11 3.52 -6.71
C GLN A 62 8.64 2.13 -7.19
N TRP A 63 9.33 1.59 -8.20
CA TRP A 63 8.96 0.33 -8.86
C TRP A 63 10.02 -0.12 -9.88
N GLN A 64 11.03 -0.85 -9.41
CA GLN A 64 12.05 -1.45 -10.28
C GLN A 64 12.34 -2.87 -9.82
N ASP A 65 12.81 -3.00 -8.59
CA ASP A 65 13.16 -4.26 -7.95
C ASP A 65 12.10 -4.64 -6.90
N PRO A 66 11.80 -5.93 -6.67
CA PRO A 66 10.85 -6.36 -5.65
C PRO A 66 11.10 -5.79 -4.24
N HIS A 67 12.36 -5.59 -3.84
CA HIS A 67 12.71 -4.98 -2.55
C HIS A 67 12.27 -3.51 -2.45
N LEU A 68 11.99 -2.87 -3.58
CA LEU A 68 11.64 -1.47 -3.67
C LEU A 68 10.13 -1.27 -3.85
N ARG A 69 9.31 -2.29 -4.12
CA ARG A 69 7.92 -2.10 -4.59
C ARG A 69 6.91 -1.71 -3.50
N TRP A 70 7.27 -1.83 -2.23
CA TRP A 70 6.41 -1.44 -1.11
C TRP A 70 7.21 -1.06 0.12
N PHE A 71 6.50 -0.57 1.12
CA PHE A 71 6.98 -0.48 2.49
C PHE A 71 6.29 -1.56 3.34
N PRO A 72 6.91 -2.00 4.45
CA PRO A 72 8.30 -1.73 4.80
C PRO A 72 9.29 -2.47 3.88
N MET A 73 10.45 -1.86 3.66
CA MET A 73 11.58 -2.37 2.89
C MET A 73 12.84 -2.48 3.76
N PRO A 74 13.84 -3.28 3.35
CA PRO A 74 15.13 -3.34 4.03
C PRO A 74 15.84 -1.99 4.06
N ASP A 75 16.64 -1.75 5.10
CA ASP A 75 17.30 -0.45 5.31
C ASP A 75 18.20 -0.04 4.15
N GLU A 76 18.91 -1.00 3.53
CA GLU A 76 19.74 -0.75 2.35
C GLU A 76 18.88 -0.28 1.16
N ALA A 77 17.75 -0.95 0.92
CA ALA A 77 16.81 -0.54 -0.13
C ALA A 77 16.21 0.84 0.18
N PHE A 78 15.92 1.11 1.45
CA PHE A 78 15.38 2.40 1.90
C PHE A 78 16.36 3.55 1.71
N GLN A 79 17.63 3.35 2.06
CA GLN A 79 18.66 4.33 1.78
C GLN A 79 18.86 4.50 0.28
N TRP A 80 18.87 3.40 -0.48
CA TRP A 80 19.08 3.44 -1.91
C TRP A 80 18.00 4.24 -2.66
N ILE A 81 16.72 4.11 -2.29
CA ILE A 81 15.65 4.94 -2.91
C ILE A 81 15.80 6.42 -2.58
N LYS A 82 16.28 6.77 -1.38
CA LYS A 82 16.58 8.16 -1.00
C LYS A 82 17.70 8.70 -1.88
N ASP A 83 18.75 7.90 -2.09
CA ASP A 83 19.86 8.28 -2.97
C ASP A 83 19.40 8.48 -4.43
N GLN A 84 18.49 7.62 -4.94
CA GLN A 84 17.94 7.78 -6.29
C GLN A 84 17.11 9.06 -6.42
N TRP A 85 16.32 9.40 -5.41
CA TRP A 85 15.58 10.66 -5.38
C TRP A 85 16.53 11.87 -5.45
N ILE A 86 17.59 11.87 -4.63
CA ILE A 86 18.61 12.94 -4.65
C ILE A 86 19.28 13.01 -6.02
N GLY A 87 19.73 11.89 -6.57
CA GLY A 87 20.41 11.86 -7.86
C GLY A 87 19.55 12.42 -9.00
N TRP A 88 18.25 12.12 -9.03
CA TRP A 88 17.33 12.74 -9.99
C TRP A 88 17.14 14.24 -9.74
N ARG A 89 16.99 14.65 -8.48
CA ARG A 89 16.84 16.05 -8.10
C ARG A 89 18.08 16.89 -8.44
N GLU A 90 19.28 16.32 -8.31
CA GLU A 90 20.55 16.96 -8.67
C GLU A 90 20.71 17.21 -10.17
N THR A 91 19.93 16.55 -11.02
CA THR A 91 19.87 16.91 -12.45
C THR A 91 19.24 18.28 -12.68
N GLY A 92 18.52 18.85 -11.70
CA GLY A 92 17.87 20.17 -11.81
C GLY A 92 16.47 20.15 -12.42
N MET A 93 15.88 18.96 -12.62
CA MET A 93 14.49 18.81 -13.01
C MET A 93 13.52 19.03 -11.84
N ARG A 94 12.24 19.20 -12.15
CA ARG A 94 11.14 19.21 -11.17
C ARG A 94 10.62 17.79 -10.98
N MET A 95 10.21 17.45 -9.75
CA MET A 95 9.80 16.10 -9.41
C MET A 95 8.50 16.08 -8.60
N GLY A 96 7.63 15.13 -8.91
CA GLY A 96 6.54 14.71 -8.04
C GLY A 96 6.74 13.29 -7.53
N TYR A 97 6.03 12.90 -6.48
CA TYR A 97 6.04 11.53 -5.97
C TYR A 97 4.78 10.78 -6.38
N ARG A 98 4.93 9.60 -6.98
CA ARG A 98 3.80 8.79 -7.46
C ARG A 98 4.04 7.32 -7.15
N PRO A 99 3.89 6.89 -5.89
CA PRO A 99 4.12 5.50 -5.54
C PRO A 99 2.96 4.58 -5.95
N ASN A 100 3.20 3.26 -5.89
CA ASN A 100 2.20 2.21 -6.13
C ASN A 100 1.88 1.37 -4.89
N TYR A 101 2.52 1.60 -3.75
CA TYR A 101 2.40 0.67 -2.62
C TYR A 101 1.01 0.66 -1.97
N LEU A 102 0.20 1.69 -2.16
CA LEU A 102 -1.19 1.70 -1.66
C LEU A 102 -2.14 0.75 -2.44
N HIS A 103 -1.69 0.15 -3.55
CA HIS A 103 -2.40 -0.97 -4.18
C HIS A 103 -2.35 -2.24 -3.32
N ASP A 104 -1.45 -2.29 -2.34
CA ASP A 104 -1.12 -3.50 -1.59
C ASP A 104 -1.88 -3.62 -0.29
N GLY A 105 -1.98 -4.86 0.16
CA GLY A 105 -2.54 -5.21 1.46
C GLY A 105 -3.87 -5.93 1.36
N TYR A 106 -4.51 -5.99 0.18
CA TYR A 106 -5.83 -6.63 0.05
C TYR A 106 -6.78 -6.10 1.15
N VAL A 107 -7.43 -6.97 1.93
CA VAL A 107 -8.21 -6.58 3.12
C VAL A 107 -7.43 -6.74 4.43
N MET A 108 -6.11 -6.98 4.36
CA MET A 108 -5.24 -7.24 5.50
C MET A 108 -4.75 -5.95 6.19
N PRO A 109 -4.44 -6.00 7.50
CA PRO A 109 -3.81 -4.92 8.24
C PRO A 109 -2.32 -4.79 7.90
N HIS A 110 -2.01 -4.41 6.66
CA HIS A 110 -0.65 -4.18 6.19
C HIS A 110 -0.28 -2.69 6.38
N PHE A 111 0.36 -2.37 7.50
CA PHE A 111 0.79 -1.00 7.81
C PHE A 111 2.28 -0.78 7.54
N ASP A 112 2.59 0.45 7.13
CA ASP A 112 3.94 0.88 6.77
C ASP A 112 4.20 2.36 7.10
N THR A 113 3.36 2.94 7.97
CA THR A 113 3.21 4.37 8.21
C THR A 113 4.51 5.07 8.60
N ARG A 114 5.37 4.43 9.38
CA ARG A 114 6.64 5.00 9.81
C ARG A 114 7.58 5.19 8.62
N GLN A 115 7.87 4.13 7.87
CA GLN A 115 8.83 4.21 6.76
C GLN A 115 8.25 4.93 5.54
N SER A 116 6.97 4.73 5.21
CA SER A 116 6.32 5.43 4.08
C SER A 116 6.14 6.92 4.37
N GLY A 117 5.76 7.28 5.60
CA GLY A 117 5.70 8.66 6.06
C GLY A 117 7.07 9.34 6.09
N GLU A 118 8.10 8.65 6.56
CA GLU A 118 9.47 9.16 6.55
C GLU A 118 9.96 9.43 5.11
N PHE A 119 9.70 8.52 4.17
CA PHE A 119 10.07 8.77 2.77
C PHE A 119 9.32 9.96 2.18
N PHE A 120 8.01 10.09 2.48
CA PHE A 120 7.22 11.21 2.00
C PHE A 120 7.78 12.54 2.50
N LYS A 121 8.11 12.63 3.80
CA LYS A 121 8.73 13.82 4.39
C LYS A 121 10.11 14.09 3.79
N PHE A 122 10.93 13.05 3.64
CA PHE A 122 12.21 13.16 2.96
C PHE A 122 12.05 13.74 1.54
N ALA A 123 11.11 13.22 0.75
CA ALA A 123 10.84 13.71 -0.59
C ALA A 123 10.40 15.18 -0.57
N TYR A 124 9.51 15.56 0.36
CA TYR A 124 9.10 16.95 0.58
C TYR A 124 10.29 17.88 0.86
N ASP A 125 11.10 17.53 1.86
CA ASP A 125 12.27 18.32 2.28
C ASP A 125 13.32 18.43 1.16
N HIS A 126 13.29 17.52 0.19
CA HIS A 126 14.22 17.46 -0.93
C HIS A 126 13.63 17.93 -2.26
N GLY A 127 12.50 18.64 -2.25
CA GLY A 127 11.99 19.37 -3.42
C GLY A 127 10.89 18.64 -4.20
N MET A 128 10.14 17.75 -3.56
CA MET A 128 8.88 17.24 -4.11
C MET A 128 7.88 18.38 -4.30
N GLU A 129 7.40 18.57 -5.53
CA GLU A 129 6.43 19.62 -5.85
C GLU A 129 4.96 19.18 -5.69
N GLY A 130 4.74 17.88 -5.61
CA GLY A 130 3.42 17.29 -5.43
C GLY A 130 3.49 15.78 -5.34
N ALA A 131 2.39 15.17 -4.87
CA ALA A 131 2.26 13.74 -4.80
C ALA A 131 0.95 13.28 -5.46
N ARG A 132 0.97 12.09 -6.07
CA ARG A 132 -0.19 11.47 -6.70
C ARG A 132 -0.25 9.99 -6.34
N PHE A 133 -1.34 9.61 -5.68
CA PHE A 133 -1.65 8.22 -5.36
C PHE A 133 -2.82 7.78 -6.23
N ASP A 134 -2.66 6.70 -7.00
CA ASP A 134 -3.70 6.16 -7.88
C ASP A 134 -4.43 4.94 -7.28
N SER A 135 -4.12 4.61 -6.03
CA SER A 135 -4.68 3.51 -5.26
C SER A 135 -5.09 3.99 -3.88
N LEU A 136 -6.37 4.27 -3.71
CA LEU A 136 -7.00 4.39 -2.40
C LEU A 136 -8.10 3.34 -2.40
N THR A 137 -7.74 2.10 -2.06
CA THR A 137 -8.59 0.91 -2.23
C THR A 137 -9.79 0.85 -1.28
N GLY A 138 -9.98 1.85 -0.43
CA GLY A 138 -11.16 2.00 0.43
C GLY A 138 -11.22 1.03 1.62
N GLN A 139 -10.12 0.35 1.94
CA GLN A 139 -10.04 -0.65 3.02
C GLN A 139 -9.84 0.02 4.39
N TRP A 140 -10.73 0.96 4.76
CA TRP A 140 -10.55 1.86 5.90
C TRP A 140 -10.40 1.13 7.24
N ALA A 141 -11.15 0.06 7.48
CA ALA A 141 -11.08 -0.63 8.76
C ALA A 141 -9.73 -1.32 9.01
N THR A 142 -9.04 -1.76 7.95
CA THR A 142 -7.76 -2.47 8.06
C THR A 142 -6.56 -1.65 7.57
N GLN A 143 -6.77 -0.55 6.85
CA GLN A 143 -5.69 0.30 6.32
C GLN A 143 -5.87 1.78 6.67
N GLY A 144 -6.82 2.11 7.55
CA GLY A 144 -7.26 3.49 7.83
C GLY A 144 -6.14 4.43 8.28
N LEU A 145 -5.27 3.99 9.19
CA LEU A 145 -4.12 4.78 9.65
C LEU A 145 -3.18 5.15 8.49
N ARG A 146 -2.87 4.18 7.62
CA ARG A 146 -2.03 4.38 6.44
C ARG A 146 -2.68 5.35 5.46
N LEU A 147 -3.96 5.19 5.15
CA LEU A 147 -4.68 6.11 4.26
C LEU A 147 -4.76 7.53 4.85
N TYR A 148 -5.06 7.63 6.14
CA TYR A 148 -5.13 8.89 6.87
C TYR A 148 -3.79 9.61 6.86
N LEU A 149 -2.68 8.94 7.19
CA LEU A 149 -1.34 9.52 7.18
C LEU A 149 -1.01 10.20 5.84
N HIS A 150 -1.19 9.48 4.73
CA HIS A 150 -0.86 10.00 3.40
C HIS A 150 -1.77 11.17 3.00
N LEU A 151 -3.07 11.10 3.32
CA LEU A 151 -3.98 12.22 3.11
C LEU A 151 -3.58 13.45 3.93
N ARG A 152 -3.16 13.26 5.19
CA ARG A 152 -2.67 14.35 6.05
C ARG A 152 -1.39 14.96 5.50
N LEU A 153 -0.40 14.15 5.12
CA LEU A 153 0.87 14.63 4.57
C LEU A 153 0.71 15.33 3.22
N MET A 154 -0.25 14.91 2.37
CA MET A 154 -0.54 15.62 1.12
C MET A 154 -1.14 17.03 1.34
N CYS A 155 -1.82 17.26 2.47
CA CYS A 155 -2.40 18.56 2.80
C CYS A 155 -1.53 19.40 3.74
N LYS A 156 -0.71 18.76 4.58
CA LYS A 156 0.11 19.37 5.64
C LYS A 156 1.45 18.60 5.76
N PRO A 157 2.34 18.69 4.76
CA PRO A 157 3.59 17.92 4.73
C PRO A 157 4.58 18.26 5.86
N GLU A 158 4.38 19.41 6.52
CA GLU A 158 5.18 19.86 7.65
C GLU A 158 4.99 19.00 8.89
N LEU A 159 3.79 18.41 9.08
CA LEU A 159 3.48 17.57 10.24
C LEU A 159 4.41 16.36 10.28
N SER A 160 4.94 16.04 11.45
CA SER A 160 5.65 14.80 11.70
C SER A 160 4.71 13.59 11.61
N VAL A 161 5.29 12.41 11.41
CA VAL A 161 4.53 11.16 11.42
C VAL A 161 3.87 10.95 12.79
N ASP A 162 4.59 11.26 13.87
CA ASP A 162 4.09 11.10 15.24
C ASP A 162 2.92 12.06 15.54
N GLU A 163 2.98 13.33 15.12
CA GLU A 163 1.85 14.27 15.27
C GLU A 163 0.58 13.76 14.57
N ILE A 164 0.72 13.17 13.38
CA ILE A 164 -0.42 12.64 12.63
C ILE A 164 -0.99 11.37 13.29
N ARG A 165 -0.12 10.52 13.83
CA ARG A 165 -0.53 9.33 14.58
C ARG A 165 -1.25 9.71 15.87
N GLU A 166 -0.71 10.64 16.63
CA GLU A 166 -1.36 11.20 17.82
C GLU A 166 -2.74 11.77 17.47
N GLU A 167 -2.83 12.56 16.39
CA GLU A 167 -4.11 13.08 15.88
C GLU A 167 -5.09 11.93 15.57
N TYR A 168 -4.65 10.89 14.86
CA TYR A 168 -5.49 9.74 14.50
C TYR A 168 -5.97 8.97 15.72
N PHE A 169 -5.07 8.65 16.66
CA PHE A 169 -5.40 7.84 17.83
C PHE A 169 -6.22 8.59 18.88
N SER A 170 -6.10 9.92 18.95
CA SER A 170 -6.96 10.73 19.84
C SER A 170 -8.46 10.54 19.55
N ALA A 171 -8.82 10.17 18.32
CA ALA A 171 -10.19 9.86 17.94
C ALA A 171 -10.75 8.62 18.65
N PHE A 172 -9.94 7.76 19.27
CA PHE A 172 -10.44 6.59 20.00
C PHE A 172 -10.70 6.88 21.49
N GLY A 173 -10.50 8.12 21.94
CA GLY A 173 -10.81 8.56 23.29
C GLY A 173 -10.05 7.74 24.34
N PRO A 174 -10.71 7.16 25.36
CA PRO A 174 -10.03 6.35 26.37
C PRO A 174 -9.28 5.14 25.83
N ALA A 175 -9.59 4.67 24.63
CA ALA A 175 -8.92 3.54 24.00
C ALA A 175 -7.72 3.94 23.12
N ALA A 176 -7.33 5.23 23.09
CA ALA A 176 -6.29 5.74 22.20
C ALA A 176 -4.97 4.97 22.31
N GLU A 177 -4.47 4.76 23.53
CA GLU A 177 -3.21 4.05 23.77
C GLU A 177 -3.26 2.59 23.30
N THR A 178 -4.32 1.85 23.67
CA THR A 178 -4.50 0.46 23.22
C THR A 178 -4.70 0.35 21.71
N MET A 179 -5.34 1.34 21.09
CA MET A 179 -5.48 1.37 19.63
C MET A 179 -4.12 1.64 18.98
N GLU A 180 -3.29 2.53 19.53
CA GLU A 180 -1.91 2.69 19.05
C GLU A 180 -1.13 1.37 19.17
N GLU A 181 -1.21 0.66 20.31
CA GLU A 181 -0.62 -0.68 20.49
C GLU A 181 -1.09 -1.67 19.41
N TYR A 182 -2.38 -1.64 19.03
CA TYR A 182 -2.93 -2.49 17.96
C TYR A 182 -2.31 -2.21 16.60
N PHE A 183 -2.16 -0.93 16.22
CA PHE A 183 -1.57 -0.57 14.94
C PHE A 183 -0.05 -0.80 14.93
N ASP A 184 0.64 -0.53 16.05
CA ASP A 184 2.07 -0.83 16.21
C ASP A 184 2.34 -2.33 16.09
N TYR A 185 1.49 -3.19 16.68
CA TYR A 185 1.62 -4.65 16.53
C TYR A 185 1.65 -5.07 15.05
N TRP A 186 0.76 -4.54 14.23
CA TRP A 186 0.68 -4.89 12.81
C TRP A 186 1.80 -4.25 11.98
N GLU A 187 2.24 -3.06 12.35
CA GLU A 187 3.38 -2.38 11.73
C GLU A 187 4.69 -3.13 12.01
N ASP A 188 4.92 -3.54 13.26
CA ASP A 188 6.03 -4.40 13.67
C ASP A 188 5.95 -5.76 12.96
N TYR A 189 4.76 -6.36 12.89
CA TYR A 189 4.55 -7.61 12.16
C TYR A 189 4.96 -7.48 10.69
N ALA A 190 4.52 -6.42 10.00
CA ALA A 190 4.89 -6.16 8.62
C ALA A 190 6.40 -5.94 8.47
N PHE A 191 7.01 -5.19 9.39
CA PHE A 191 8.44 -4.93 9.37
C PHE A 191 9.25 -6.21 9.58
N ASP A 192 8.99 -6.98 10.63
CA ASP A 192 9.70 -8.22 10.95
C ASP A 192 9.55 -9.27 9.84
N ASN A 193 8.41 -9.26 9.13
CA ASN A 193 8.14 -10.17 8.03
C ASN A 193 8.51 -9.62 6.65
N ARG A 194 9.06 -8.40 6.53
CA ARG A 194 9.29 -7.74 5.23
C ARG A 194 10.04 -8.58 4.20
N MET A 195 11.11 -9.26 4.62
CA MET A 195 11.88 -10.15 3.74
C MET A 195 11.09 -11.40 3.33
N ARG A 196 10.29 -11.95 4.26
CA ARG A 196 9.39 -13.07 3.98
C ARG A 196 8.33 -12.66 2.97
N PHE A 197 7.72 -11.49 3.14
CA PHE A 197 6.74 -10.95 2.19
C PHE A 197 7.37 -10.70 0.83
N ILE A 198 8.54 -10.06 0.75
CA ILE A 198 9.25 -9.85 -0.53
C ILE A 198 9.47 -11.17 -1.25
N LYS A 199 9.92 -12.21 -0.54
CA LYS A 199 10.13 -13.55 -1.12
C LYS A 199 8.81 -14.20 -1.57
N LEU A 200 7.77 -14.15 -0.73
CA LEU A 200 6.46 -14.72 -1.02
C LEU A 200 5.85 -14.10 -2.28
N TYR A 201 6.12 -12.81 -2.49
CA TYR A 201 5.55 -12.03 -3.56
C TYR A 201 6.51 -11.72 -4.71
N TRP A 202 7.65 -12.40 -4.79
CA TRP A 202 8.74 -12.11 -5.74
C TRP A 202 8.32 -12.33 -7.19
N ASP A 203 7.74 -13.50 -7.49
CA ASP A 203 7.41 -13.97 -8.84
C ASP A 203 5.91 -13.96 -9.16
N VAL A 204 5.07 -13.46 -8.25
CA VAL A 204 3.61 -13.33 -8.48
C VAL A 204 3.36 -12.12 -9.35
N GLY A 205 3.39 -12.37 -10.67
CA GLY A 205 3.17 -11.44 -11.78
C GLY A 205 2.74 -10.03 -11.37
N TRP A 206 1.43 -9.77 -11.36
CA TRP A 206 0.90 -8.47 -10.91
C TRP A 206 0.62 -8.48 -9.41
N ARG A 207 1.68 -8.29 -8.63
CA ARG A 207 1.75 -8.50 -7.18
C ARG A 207 0.53 -8.07 -6.37
N TYR A 208 0.02 -6.84 -6.56
CA TYR A 208 -1.16 -6.38 -5.83
C TYR A 208 -2.44 -7.12 -6.21
N ARG A 209 -2.63 -7.51 -7.47
CA ARG A 209 -3.80 -8.31 -7.90
C ARG A 209 -3.74 -9.71 -7.35
N GLU A 210 -2.55 -10.30 -7.34
CA GLU A 210 -2.33 -11.65 -6.83
C GLU A 210 -2.20 -11.71 -5.30
N TYR A 211 -2.38 -10.58 -4.59
CA TYR A 211 -2.14 -10.50 -3.14
C TYR A 211 -2.89 -11.59 -2.36
N ILE A 212 -4.16 -11.81 -2.74
CA ILE A 212 -5.05 -12.80 -2.11
C ILE A 212 -4.53 -14.23 -2.16
N LYS A 213 -3.84 -14.63 -3.24
CA LYS A 213 -3.34 -16.00 -3.43
C LYS A 213 -2.32 -16.42 -2.37
N GLN A 214 -1.65 -15.45 -1.76
CA GLN A 214 -0.63 -15.69 -0.75
C GLN A 214 -1.00 -15.08 0.61
N ALA A 215 -2.18 -14.48 0.74
CA ALA A 215 -2.59 -13.76 1.94
C ALA A 215 -2.67 -14.67 3.17
N HIS A 216 -3.10 -15.92 3.01
CA HIS A 216 -3.17 -16.91 4.10
C HIS A 216 -1.79 -17.36 4.60
N ILE A 217 -0.77 -17.33 3.73
CA ILE A 217 0.62 -17.59 4.12
C ILE A 217 1.21 -16.34 4.76
N ALA A 218 0.94 -15.16 4.19
CA ALA A 218 1.40 -13.89 4.71
C ALA A 218 0.84 -13.60 6.12
N PHE A 219 -0.43 -13.90 6.34
CA PHE A 219 -1.17 -13.68 7.59
C PHE A 219 -1.79 -15.00 8.06
N PRO A 220 -1.00 -15.89 8.69
CA PRO A 220 -1.50 -17.14 9.23
C PRO A 220 -2.36 -16.87 10.48
N PRO A 221 -3.27 -17.80 10.87
CA PRO A 221 -4.25 -17.55 11.93
C PRO A 221 -3.67 -17.03 13.25
N GLU A 222 -2.46 -17.47 13.61
CA GLU A 222 -1.82 -17.15 14.88
C GLU A 222 -1.44 -15.67 15.02
N CYS A 223 -1.27 -14.95 13.91
CA CYS A 223 -0.97 -13.51 13.98
C CYS A 223 -2.20 -12.66 14.30
N PHE A 224 -3.41 -13.22 14.30
CA PHE A 224 -4.62 -12.46 14.63
C PHE A 224 -4.90 -12.42 16.14
N GLU A 225 -4.47 -13.43 16.90
CA GLU A 225 -4.78 -13.56 18.33
C GLU A 225 -4.32 -12.36 19.17
N PRO A 226 -3.07 -11.83 19.04
CA PRO A 226 -2.65 -10.65 19.80
C PRO A 226 -3.48 -9.41 19.44
N ALA A 227 -3.80 -9.24 18.17
CA ALA A 227 -4.59 -8.12 17.67
C ALA A 227 -6.04 -8.16 18.20
N GLU A 228 -6.66 -9.35 18.27
CA GLU A 228 -7.99 -9.54 18.84
C GLU A 228 -8.02 -9.24 20.34
N ALA A 229 -6.97 -9.62 21.07
CA ALA A 229 -6.85 -9.29 22.49
C ALA A 229 -6.79 -7.77 22.72
N LEU A 230 -6.02 -7.04 21.89
CA LEU A 230 -5.93 -5.58 21.94
C LEU A 230 -7.28 -4.92 21.61
N LEU A 231 -7.99 -5.37 20.57
CA LEU A 231 -9.31 -4.83 20.24
C LEU A 231 -10.35 -5.10 21.34
N LYS A 232 -10.27 -6.24 22.02
CA LYS A 232 -11.12 -6.53 23.18
C LYS A 232 -10.85 -5.57 24.34
N LYS A 233 -9.58 -5.28 24.63
CA LYS A 233 -9.16 -4.30 25.64
C LYS A 233 -9.64 -2.89 25.25
N ALA A 234 -9.39 -2.46 24.02
CA ALA A 234 -9.83 -1.17 23.50
C ALA A 234 -11.35 -0.99 23.57
N MET A 235 -12.13 -2.04 23.30
CA MET A 235 -13.59 -1.98 23.39
C MET A 235 -14.06 -1.77 24.84
N ALA A 236 -13.39 -2.40 25.81
CA ALA A 236 -13.69 -2.21 27.23
C ALA A 236 -13.35 -0.78 27.71
N GLU A 237 -12.21 -0.24 27.27
CA GLU A 237 -11.77 1.13 27.57
C GLU A 237 -12.70 2.17 26.95
N ALA A 238 -13.05 2.01 25.68
CA ALA A 238 -14.00 2.87 24.99
C ALA A 238 -15.37 2.85 25.67
N GLY A 239 -15.81 1.70 26.17
CA GLY A 239 -17.07 1.54 26.91
C GLY A 239 -17.11 2.22 28.28
N ALA A 240 -15.96 2.66 28.82
CA ALA A 240 -15.92 3.48 30.04
C ALA A 240 -16.32 4.94 29.77
N SER A 241 -16.34 5.38 28.51
CA SER A 241 -16.80 6.70 28.12
C SER A 241 -18.32 6.75 27.94
N PRO A 242 -19.00 7.86 28.31
CA PRO A 242 -20.38 8.09 27.90
C PRO A 242 -20.52 8.37 26.39
N GLU A 243 -19.43 8.68 25.70
CA GLU A 243 -19.42 8.96 24.26
C GLU A 243 -19.37 7.66 23.45
N SER A 244 -20.52 7.26 22.89
CA SER A 244 -20.66 6.01 22.15
C SER A 244 -19.81 5.95 20.87
N GLU A 245 -19.33 7.09 20.36
CA GLU A 245 -18.52 7.14 19.14
C GLU A 245 -17.17 6.44 19.27
N PHE A 246 -16.55 6.44 20.45
CA PHE A 246 -15.29 5.72 20.68
C PHE A 246 -15.49 4.22 20.53
N GLY A 247 -16.56 3.69 21.13
CA GLY A 247 -16.92 2.27 20.97
C GLY A 247 -17.23 1.92 19.52
N TYR A 248 -17.90 2.82 18.77
CA TYR A 248 -18.17 2.62 17.36
C TYR A 248 -16.88 2.58 16.51
N ARG A 249 -15.91 3.46 16.77
CA ARG A 249 -14.62 3.46 16.07
C ARG A 249 -13.82 2.18 16.32
N VAL A 250 -13.78 1.68 17.56
CA VAL A 250 -13.14 0.39 17.88
C VAL A 250 -13.87 -0.76 17.20
N TRP A 251 -15.21 -0.78 17.25
CA TRP A 251 -16.03 -1.79 16.55
C TRP A 251 -15.73 -1.81 15.05
N PHE A 252 -15.63 -0.63 14.43
CA PHE A 252 -15.34 -0.51 12.99
C PHE A 252 -14.00 -1.18 12.61
N ILE A 253 -12.93 -0.95 13.38
CA ILE A 253 -11.64 -1.63 13.17
C ILE A 253 -11.77 -3.14 13.36
N ARG A 254 -12.48 -3.57 14.41
CA ARG A 254 -12.73 -4.99 14.68
C ARG A 254 -13.50 -5.69 13.55
N THR A 255 -14.50 -5.05 12.97
CA THR A 255 -15.24 -5.57 11.81
C THR A 255 -14.31 -5.80 10.62
N GLY A 256 -13.35 -4.89 10.38
CA GLY A 256 -12.32 -5.09 9.36
C GLY A 256 -11.43 -6.30 9.63
N LEU A 257 -11.02 -6.51 10.90
CA LEU A 257 -10.19 -7.65 11.25
C LEU A 257 -10.94 -8.98 11.12
N GLU A 258 -12.21 -9.03 11.53
CA GLU A 258 -13.07 -10.21 11.35
C GLU A 258 -13.26 -10.53 9.86
N HIS A 259 -13.46 -9.50 9.02
CA HIS A 259 -13.49 -9.67 7.56
C HIS A 259 -12.18 -10.24 7.01
N ALA A 260 -11.05 -9.71 7.46
CA ALA A 260 -9.72 -10.20 7.06
C ALA A 260 -9.55 -11.68 7.38
N LYS A 261 -9.91 -12.11 8.60
CA LYS A 261 -9.86 -13.53 9.01
C LYS A 261 -10.70 -14.43 8.11
N LEU A 262 -11.93 -14.03 7.78
CA LEU A 262 -12.80 -14.80 6.88
C LEU A 262 -12.25 -14.86 5.45
N ALA A 263 -11.66 -13.76 4.97
CA ALA A 263 -11.06 -13.72 3.63
C ALA A 263 -9.81 -14.62 3.52
N VAL A 264 -8.93 -14.63 4.53
CA VAL A 264 -7.76 -15.54 4.52
C VAL A 264 -8.18 -17.00 4.74
N LYS A 265 -9.25 -17.26 5.50
CA LYS A 265 -9.82 -18.60 5.62
C LYS A 265 -10.23 -19.13 4.25
N LEU A 266 -10.93 -18.34 3.44
CA LEU A 266 -11.27 -18.73 2.06
C LEU A 266 -10.02 -18.91 1.19
N ALA A 267 -9.08 -17.96 1.22
CA ALA A 267 -7.84 -18.05 0.44
C ALA A 267 -6.99 -19.29 0.78
N ALA A 268 -6.98 -19.71 2.05
CA ALA A 268 -6.30 -20.93 2.49
C ALA A 268 -6.89 -22.22 1.90
N ILE A 269 -8.14 -22.18 1.44
CA ILE A 269 -8.76 -23.33 0.78
C ILE A 269 -8.18 -23.51 -0.63
N TYR A 270 -7.98 -22.39 -1.32
CA TYR A 270 -7.37 -22.34 -2.65
C TYR A 270 -5.86 -22.57 -2.63
N ASP A 271 -5.19 -22.21 -1.53
CA ASP A 271 -3.74 -22.40 -1.32
C ASP A 271 -2.89 -21.85 -2.49
N GLY A 272 -3.24 -20.65 -2.95
CA GLY A 272 -2.56 -19.98 -4.06
C GLY A 272 -2.97 -20.42 -5.46
N ASN A 273 -3.86 -21.40 -5.60
CA ASN A 273 -4.45 -21.75 -6.88
C ASN A 273 -5.55 -20.75 -7.28
N GLU A 274 -5.76 -20.61 -8.58
CA GLU A 274 -6.90 -19.86 -9.12
C GLU A 274 -8.17 -20.69 -9.12
N GLU A 275 -8.05 -21.98 -9.44
CA GLU A 275 -9.14 -22.94 -9.41
C GLU A 275 -9.17 -23.63 -8.05
N ILE A 276 -10.38 -23.91 -7.55
CA ILE A 276 -10.55 -24.63 -6.30
C ILE A 276 -10.09 -26.09 -6.45
N PRO A 277 -9.35 -26.68 -5.49
CA PRO A 277 -9.08 -28.11 -5.48
C PRO A 277 -10.40 -28.92 -5.42
N GLU A 278 -10.54 -29.94 -6.28
CA GLU A 278 -11.79 -30.70 -6.45
C GLU A 278 -12.32 -31.30 -5.14
N ASP A 279 -11.43 -31.75 -4.26
CA ASP A 279 -11.77 -32.34 -2.96
C ASP A 279 -12.17 -31.33 -1.88
N ARG A 280 -12.04 -30.02 -2.17
CA ARG A 280 -12.33 -28.92 -1.23
C ARG A 280 -13.49 -28.02 -1.66
N ALA A 281 -14.22 -28.38 -2.72
CA ALA A 281 -15.30 -27.56 -3.26
C ALA A 281 -16.40 -27.22 -2.22
N GLU A 282 -16.85 -28.19 -1.44
CA GLU A 282 -17.88 -27.97 -0.40
C GLU A 282 -17.37 -27.11 0.77
N GLU A 283 -16.10 -27.28 1.15
CA GLU A 283 -15.44 -26.43 2.15
C GLU A 283 -15.38 -24.97 1.67
N ALA A 284 -15.02 -24.77 0.40
CA ALA A 284 -14.94 -23.45 -0.23
C ALA A 284 -16.31 -22.78 -0.33
N LYS A 285 -17.34 -23.52 -0.72
CA LYS A 285 -18.74 -23.02 -0.75
C LYS A 285 -19.17 -22.56 0.64
N ALA A 286 -18.92 -23.36 1.68
CA ALA A 286 -19.28 -23.00 3.05
C ALA A 286 -18.52 -21.75 3.54
N ALA A 287 -17.21 -21.66 3.29
CA ALA A 287 -16.41 -20.49 3.67
C ALA A 287 -16.83 -19.22 2.91
N LEU A 288 -17.14 -19.34 1.61
CA LEU A 288 -17.65 -18.24 0.80
C LEU A 288 -19.02 -17.76 1.30
N GLN A 289 -19.93 -18.67 1.66
CA GLN A 289 -21.23 -18.33 2.22
C GLN A 289 -21.10 -17.58 3.55
N GLU A 290 -20.19 -18.02 4.43
CA GLU A 290 -19.89 -17.34 5.69
C GLU A 290 -19.36 -15.92 5.44
N LEU A 291 -18.39 -15.76 4.55
CA LEU A 291 -17.82 -14.47 4.16
C LEU A 291 -18.86 -13.53 3.54
N VAL A 292 -19.71 -14.03 2.64
CA VAL A 292 -20.78 -13.25 2.01
C VAL A 292 -21.84 -12.84 3.03
N LYS A 293 -22.21 -13.73 3.94
CA LYS A 293 -23.15 -13.41 5.02
C LYS A 293 -22.61 -12.29 5.90
N PHE A 294 -21.37 -12.41 6.37
CA PHE A 294 -20.70 -11.38 7.16
C PHE A 294 -20.72 -10.02 6.44
N ARG A 295 -20.37 -10.00 5.16
CA ARG A 295 -20.36 -8.77 4.35
C ARG A 295 -21.73 -8.12 4.26
N LYS A 296 -22.79 -8.89 3.99
CA LYS A 296 -24.16 -8.36 3.92
C LYS A 296 -24.64 -7.79 5.25
N GLU A 297 -24.26 -8.42 6.36
CA GLU A 297 -24.61 -7.92 7.71
C GLU A 297 -23.94 -6.58 8.04
N HIS A 298 -22.78 -6.28 7.42
CA HIS A 298 -21.96 -5.11 7.71
C HIS A 298 -21.85 -4.09 6.55
N GLU A 299 -22.50 -4.31 5.41
CA GLU A 299 -22.28 -3.54 4.17
C GLU A 299 -22.53 -2.03 4.31
N ASN A 300 -23.45 -1.64 5.20
CA ASN A 300 -23.82 -0.24 5.43
C ASN A 300 -22.84 0.51 6.36
N SER A 301 -21.83 -0.17 6.92
CA SER A 301 -20.84 0.44 7.79
C SER A 301 -19.67 1.07 7.04
N TYR A 302 -19.50 0.77 5.74
CA TYR A 302 -18.37 1.22 4.92
C TYR A 302 -16.98 0.83 5.45
N PHE A 303 -16.90 -0.29 6.19
CA PHE A 303 -15.65 -0.79 6.76
C PHE A 303 -14.60 -1.18 5.70
N SER A 304 -15.06 -1.58 4.51
CA SER A 304 -14.25 -2.01 3.38
C SER A 304 -14.97 -1.64 2.07
N ASP A 305 -14.21 -1.33 1.01
CA ASP A 305 -14.76 -1.29 -0.35
C ASP A 305 -14.99 -2.73 -0.86
N LEU A 306 -16.17 -3.26 -0.53
CA LEU A 306 -16.56 -4.62 -0.88
C LEU A 306 -16.67 -4.84 -2.39
N LEU A 307 -16.98 -3.80 -3.17
CA LEU A 307 -17.05 -3.88 -4.62
C LEU A 307 -15.64 -4.06 -5.20
N HIS A 308 -14.69 -3.24 -4.77
CA HIS A 308 -13.29 -3.39 -5.18
C HIS A 308 -12.76 -4.77 -4.78
N VAL A 309 -13.01 -5.19 -3.54
CA VAL A 309 -12.55 -6.49 -3.01
C VAL A 309 -13.03 -7.66 -3.85
N THR A 310 -14.33 -7.73 -4.09
CA THR A 310 -14.93 -8.85 -4.81
C THR A 310 -14.57 -8.85 -6.30
N SER A 311 -14.61 -7.68 -6.96
CA SER A 311 -14.43 -7.59 -8.41
C SER A 311 -12.98 -7.57 -8.88
N PHE A 312 -12.05 -7.05 -8.07
CA PHE A 312 -10.66 -6.88 -8.46
C PHE A 312 -9.76 -7.99 -7.93
N TRP A 313 -9.95 -8.38 -6.66
CA TRP A 313 -9.08 -9.37 -6.00
C TRP A 313 -9.69 -10.76 -5.99
N GLU A 314 -10.93 -10.95 -5.53
CA GLU A 314 -11.42 -12.30 -5.25
C GLU A 314 -11.90 -13.03 -6.51
N ARG A 315 -12.96 -12.53 -7.15
CA ARG A 315 -13.61 -13.20 -8.28
C ARG A 315 -12.65 -13.56 -9.41
N PRO A 316 -11.76 -12.67 -9.90
CA PRO A 316 -10.85 -13.00 -11.00
C PRO A 316 -9.58 -13.75 -10.57
N ARG A 317 -9.33 -14.00 -9.28
CA ARG A 317 -8.10 -14.67 -8.81
C ARG A 317 -8.36 -15.99 -8.10
N LEU A 318 -9.59 -16.24 -7.67
CA LEU A 318 -10.05 -17.47 -7.05
C LEU A 318 -11.19 -18.13 -7.85
N ASP A 319 -11.42 -17.71 -9.10
CA ASP A 319 -12.48 -18.22 -9.98
C ASP A 319 -13.80 -18.52 -9.23
N LEU A 320 -14.26 -17.53 -8.46
CA LEU A 320 -15.39 -17.73 -7.53
C LEU A 320 -16.70 -18.08 -8.27
N ASP A 321 -16.78 -17.79 -9.56
CA ASP A 321 -17.96 -18.10 -10.37
C ASP A 321 -18.19 -19.61 -10.46
N ARG A 322 -17.13 -20.43 -10.51
CA ARG A 322 -17.27 -21.90 -10.49
C ARG A 322 -17.88 -22.45 -9.21
N LEU A 323 -17.71 -21.77 -8.08
CA LEU A 323 -18.35 -22.18 -6.82
C LEU A 323 -19.84 -21.88 -6.80
N MET A 324 -20.31 -21.02 -7.71
CA MET A 324 -21.70 -20.58 -7.83
C MET A 324 -22.46 -21.32 -8.94
N GLU A 325 -21.78 -22.15 -9.73
CA GLU A 325 -22.38 -23.07 -10.69
C GLU A 325 -22.88 -24.33 -9.97
N ASP A 326 -24.13 -24.71 -10.23
CA ASP A 326 -24.84 -25.83 -9.58
C ASP A 326 -24.27 -27.21 -9.96
#